data_AF-A0A969D2G3-F1
#
_entry.id   AF-A0A969D2G3-F1
#
_cell.length_a   1.000
_cell.length_b   1.000
_cell.length_c   1.000
_cell.angle_alpha   90.00
_cell.angle_beta   90.00
_cell.angle_gamma   90.00
#
_symmetry.space_group_name_H-M   'P 1'
#
loop_
_entity.id
_entity.type
_entity.pdbx_description
1 polymer ?
#
loop_
_entity_poly.entity_id
_entity_poly.type
_entity_poly.pdbx_seq_one_letter_code
_entity_poly.pdbx_strand_id
1 'polypeptide(L)'
;MNYYCAVNVVIAQTHCNLLAQKALWLPEIEWLLISDLHLGKVAHFRKRGIAIPPHSEEQNLLRLLNLLVSFRPARLVLLGDLFHS
;
A
#
# COMPACT_ATOMS: atom_id res chain seq x y z
N MET A 1 -9.76 -16.41 -1.45
CA MET A 1 -8.30 -16.53 -1.62
C MET A 1 -7.93 -15.63 -2.79
N ASN A 2 -7.38 -14.45 -2.52
CA ASN A 2 -7.09 -13.48 -3.58
C ASN A 2 -5.78 -13.88 -4.27
N TYR A 3 -5.86 -14.20 -5.56
CA TYR A 3 -4.68 -14.41 -6.39
C TYR A 3 -4.16 -13.05 -6.82
N TYR A 4 -2.94 -12.72 -6.40
CA TYR A 4 -2.27 -11.50 -6.84
C TYR A 4 -1.47 -11.79 -8.10
N CYS A 5 -1.73 -11.02 -9.16
CA CYS A 5 -0.82 -10.97 -10.29
C CYS A 5 0.46 -10.26 -9.83
N ALA A 6 1.59 -10.96 -9.94
CA ALA A 6 2.90 -10.49 -9.54
C ALA A 6 3.93 -10.79 -10.62
N VAL A 7 4.83 -9.83 -10.85
CA VAL A 7 6.05 -10.06 -11.62
C VAL A 7 7.19 -10.29 -10.63
N ASN A 8 7.80 -11.46 -10.69
CA ASN A 8 8.93 -11.81 -9.85
C ASN A 8 10.21 -11.28 -10.49
N VAL A 9 10.98 -10.50 -9.74
CA VAL A 9 12.24 -9.92 -10.19
C VAL A 9 13.31 -10.10 -9.12
N VAL A 10 14.57 -10.05 -9.54
CA VAL A 10 15.71 -9.99 -8.61
C VAL A 10 16.36 -8.63 -8.77
N ILE A 11 16.38 -7.85 -7.70
CA ILE A 11 16.99 -6.51 -7.67
C ILE A 11 18.08 -6.54 -6.60
N ALA A 12 19.31 -6.18 -6.98
CA ALA A 12 20.46 -6.21 -6.06
C ALA A 12 20.54 -7.51 -5.24
N GLN A 13 20.41 -8.66 -5.94
CA GLN A 13 20.42 -10.01 -5.34
C GLN A 13 19.29 -10.31 -4.35
N THR A 14 18.24 -9.47 -4.29
CA THR A 14 17.06 -9.69 -3.45
C THR A 14 15.86 -10.12 -4.29
N HIS A 15 15.14 -11.15 -3.86
CA HIS A 15 13.90 -11.57 -4.51
C HIS A 15 12.75 -10.61 -4.17
N CYS A 16 12.08 -10.14 -5.22
CA CYS A 16 11.11 -9.06 -5.18
C CYS A 16 9.87 -9.44 -6.00
N ASN A 17 8.68 -9.29 -5.41
CA ASN A 17 7.42 -9.49 -6.12
C ASN A 17 6.78 -8.13 -6.38
N LEU A 18 6.78 -7.68 -7.65
CA LEU A 18 6.10 -6.47 -8.08
C LEU A 18 4.61 -6.76 -8.24
N LEU A 19 3.78 -6.18 -7.39
CA LEU A 19 2.34 -6.41 -7.36
C LEU A 19 1.62 -5.38 -8.24
N ALA A 20 0.60 -5.82 -8.99
CA ALA A 20 -0.25 -4.94 -9.81
C ALA A 20 -0.91 -3.81 -8.99
N GLN A 21 -1.01 -4.00 -7.67
CA GLN A 21 -1.54 -3.06 -6.69
C GLN A 21 -0.53 -1.95 -6.34
N LYS A 22 0.43 -1.65 -7.21
CA LYS A 22 1.47 -0.62 -6.99
C LYS A 22 2.17 -0.80 -5.63
N ALA A 23 2.60 -2.03 -5.37
CA ALA A 23 3.30 -2.41 -4.15
C ALA A 23 4.42 -3.40 -4.49
N LEU A 24 5.44 -3.44 -3.64
CA LEU A 24 6.56 -4.37 -3.74
C LEU A 24 6.55 -5.27 -2.50
N TRP A 25 6.56 -6.58 -2.70
CA TRP A 25 6.63 -7.57 -1.63
C TRP A 25 8.00 -8.24 -1.61
N LEU A 26 8.64 -8.24 -0.43
CA LEU A 26 9.93 -8.89 -0.17
C LEU A 26 9.66 -10.16 0.67
N PRO A 27 9.52 -11.34 0.05
CA PRO A 27 9.07 -12.55 0.75
C PRO A 27 10.04 -13.04 1.83
N GLU A 28 11.34 -12.89 1.62
CA GLU A 28 12.37 -13.41 2.54
C GLU A 28 12.33 -12.75 3.92
N ILE A 29 11.95 -11.47 3.96
CA ILE A 29 11.89 -10.67 5.19
C ILE A 29 10.47 -10.27 5.55
N GLU A 30 9.49 -10.71 4.77
CA GLU A 30 8.07 -10.40 4.92
C GLU A 30 7.76 -8.89 4.93
N TRP A 31 8.42 -8.10 4.07
CA TRP A 31 8.19 -6.65 4.00
C TRP A 31 7.31 -6.26 2.83
N LEU A 32 6.35 -5.38 3.10
CA LEU A 32 5.50 -4.75 2.09
C LEU A 32 5.91 -3.29 1.92
N LEU A 33 6.32 -2.93 0.71
CA LEU A 33 6.78 -1.58 0.34
C LEU A 33 5.72 -0.92 -0.55
N ILE A 34 5.34 0.32 -0.23
CA ILE A 34 4.37 1.10 -1.00
C ILE A 34 4.86 2.54 -1.12
N SER A 35 4.87 3.09 -2.33
CA SER A 35 5.09 4.52 -2.58
C SER A 35 3.77 5.23 -2.85
N ASP A 36 3.72 6.54 -2.57
CA ASP A 36 2.60 7.43 -2.93
C ASP A 36 1.24 7.11 -2.29
N LEU A 37 1.27 6.76 -1.00
CA LEU A 37 0.09 6.81 -0.14
C LEU A 37 -0.21 8.29 0.17
N HIS A 38 -0.96 8.94 -0.74
CA HIS A 38 -1.44 10.33 -0.61
C HIS A 38 -2.44 10.47 0.56
N LEU A 39 -2.02 10.17 1.79
CA LEU A 39 -2.83 10.18 3.00
C LEU A 39 -2.93 11.61 3.58
N GLY A 40 -3.30 12.59 2.75
CA GLY A 40 -3.22 14.01 3.12
C GLY A 40 -4.53 14.66 3.57
N LYS A 41 -5.68 14.24 3.06
CA LYS A 41 -6.92 15.04 3.18
C LYS A 41 -7.95 14.44 4.13
N VAL A 42 -8.04 13.10 4.19
CA VAL A 42 -9.12 12.41 4.90
C VAL A 42 -9.07 12.58 6.43
N ALA A 43 -7.89 12.57 7.04
CA ALA A 43 -7.77 12.71 8.50
C ALA A 43 -8.12 14.12 9.00
N HIS A 44 -7.82 15.16 8.21
CA HIS A 44 -8.20 16.54 8.51
C HIS A 44 -9.71 16.77 8.29
N PHE A 45 -10.26 16.28 7.17
CA PHE A 45 -11.67 16.45 6.84
C PHE A 45 -12.61 15.61 7.72
N ARG A 46 -12.24 14.36 8.08
CA ARG A 46 -13.01 13.53 9.04
C ARG A 46 -13.00 14.10 10.46
N LYS A 47 -11.87 14.67 10.92
CA LYS A 47 -11.80 15.35 12.23
C LYS A 47 -12.63 16.66 12.29
N ARG A 48 -12.99 17.26 11.15
CA ARG A 48 -13.85 18.46 11.04
C ARG A 48 -15.30 18.16 10.64
N GLY A 49 -15.73 16.89 10.70
CA GLY A 49 -17.13 16.49 10.48
C GLY A 49 -17.58 16.50 9.00
N ILE A 50 -16.64 16.57 8.05
CA ILE A 50 -16.93 16.55 6.62
C ILE A 50 -17.02 15.09 6.17
N ALA A 51 -18.21 14.68 5.69
CA ALA A 51 -18.41 13.38 5.05
C ALA A 51 -17.66 13.34 3.72
N ILE A 52 -16.73 12.40 3.57
CA ILE A 52 -15.89 12.24 2.37
C ILE A 52 -16.49 11.14 1.49
N PRO A 53 -16.91 11.44 0.24
CA PRO A 53 -17.41 10.45 -0.71
C PRO A 53 -16.30 9.55 -1.32
N PRO A 54 -16.62 8.34 -1.81
CA PRO A 54 -15.86 7.15 -1.44
C PRO A 54 -14.95 6.52 -2.51
N HIS A 55 -14.57 7.19 -3.61
CA HIS A 55 -14.11 6.42 -4.79
C HIS A 55 -12.59 6.26 -4.98
N SER A 56 -11.76 7.31 -5.06
CA SER A 56 -10.33 7.11 -5.45
C SER A 56 -9.37 6.93 -4.26
N GLU A 57 -9.52 7.74 -3.21
CA GLU A 57 -8.68 7.64 -2.00
C GLU A 57 -9.06 6.42 -1.13
N GLU A 58 -10.35 6.05 -1.11
CA GLU A 58 -10.81 4.82 -0.46
C GLU A 58 -10.29 3.58 -1.18
N GLN A 59 -10.23 3.59 -2.52
CA GLN A 59 -9.62 2.49 -3.28
C GLN A 59 -8.14 2.30 -2.92
N ASN A 60 -7.39 3.36 -2.64
CA ASN A 60 -6.01 3.26 -2.18
C ASN A 60 -5.92 2.63 -0.79
N LEU A 61 -6.79 3.06 0.14
CA LEU A 61 -6.84 2.51 1.50
C LEU A 61 -7.33 1.06 1.51
N LEU A 62 -8.39 0.73 0.77
CA LEU A 62 -8.91 -0.63 0.63
C LEU A 62 -7.89 -1.55 -0.01
N ARG A 63 -7.17 -1.08 -1.04
CA ARG A 63 -6.04 -1.80 -1.65
C ARG A 63 -4.95 -2.09 -0.63
N LEU A 64 -4.56 -1.10 0.17
CA LEU A 64 -3.60 -1.30 1.26
C LEU A 64 -4.11 -2.32 2.28
N LEU A 65 -5.35 -2.19 2.77
CA LEU A 65 -5.94 -3.11 3.74
C LEU A 65 -5.99 -4.55 3.18
N ASN A 66 -6.38 -4.72 1.92
CA ASN A 66 -6.39 -6.03 1.27
C ASN A 66 -4.98 -6.63 1.18
N LEU A 67 -3.97 -5.82 0.85
CA LEU A 67 -2.58 -6.27 0.85
C LEU A 67 -2.11 -6.67 2.25
N LEU A 68 -2.42 -5.88 3.29
CA LEU A 68 -2.06 -6.20 4.68
C LEU A 68 -2.71 -7.51 5.15
N VAL A 69 -3.99 -7.72 4.85
CA VAL A 69 -4.69 -8.96 5.22
C VAL A 69 -4.14 -10.17 4.46
N SER A 70 -3.76 -9.98 3.19
CA SER A 70 -3.32 -11.07 2.32
C SER A 70 -1.87 -11.49 2.56
N PHE A 71 -0.96 -10.52 2.72
CA PHE A 71 0.48 -10.77 2.86
C PHE A 71 0.94 -10.81 4.31
N ARG A 72 0.17 -10.23 5.24
CA ARG A 72 0.51 -10.14 6.67
C ARG A 72 1.98 -9.76 6.91
N PRO A 73 2.43 -8.62 6.35
CA PRO A 73 3.83 -8.23 6.43
C PRO A 73 4.30 -8.13 7.88
N ALA A 74 5.52 -8.60 8.15
CA ALA A 74 6.24 -8.29 9.37
C ALA A 74 6.59 -6.79 9.47
N ARG A 75 6.69 -6.10 8.32
CA ARG A 75 6.89 -4.65 8.24
C ARG A 75 6.23 -4.03 7.01
N LEU A 76 5.50 -2.92 7.23
CA LEU A 76 5.05 -2.02 6.17
C LEU A 76 6.05 -0.86 6.05
N VAL A 77 6.60 -0.64 4.85
CA VAL A 77 7.53 0.45 4.55
C VAL A 77 6.87 1.40 3.55
N LEU A 78 6.75 2.67 3.93
CA LEU A 78 6.14 3.70 3.12
C LEU A 78 7.24 4.57 2.51
N LEU A 79 7.42 4.46 1.20
CA LEU A 79 8.48 5.12 0.44
C LEU A 79 7.93 6.41 -0.19
N GLY A 80 7.83 7.48 0.59
CA GLY A 80 7.43 8.80 0.10
C GLY A 80 6.61 9.62 1.09
N ASP A 81 6.11 10.77 0.62
CA ASP A 81 5.34 11.70 1.43
C ASP A 81 3.95 11.15 1.75
N LEU A 82 3.75 10.80 3.03
CA LEU A 82 2.45 10.43 3.58
C LEU A 82 1.44 11.58 3.51
N PHE A 83 1.94 12.82 3.44
CA PHE A 83 1.13 14.02 3.45
C PHE A 83 1.54 14.91 2.27
N HIS A 84 0.60 15.21 1.38
CA HIS A 84 0.74 16.33 0.46
C HIS A 84 0.17 17.57 1.14
N SER A 85 0.94 18.66 1.12
CA SER A 85 0.55 19.99 1.65
C SER A 85 -0.60 20.62 0.86
#